data_AF-A0A6J8AX53-F1
#
_entry.id   AF-A0A6J8AX53-F1
#
_cell.length_a   1.000
_cell.length_b   1.000
_cell.length_c   1.000
_cell.angle_alpha   90.00
_cell.angle_beta   90.00
_cell.angle_gamma   90.00
#
_symmetry.space_group_name_H-M   'P 1'
#
loop_
_entity.id
_entity.type
_entity.pdbx_description
1 polymer ?
#
loop_
_entity_poly.entity_id
_entity_poly.type
_entity_poly.pdbx_seq_one_letter_code
_entity_poly.pdbx_strand_id
1 'polypeptide(L)'
;MSRLKVGCRKMMLSLLTVAFVTQLILFRKGIQTEMQSFLNKGQSQFTTEENNTSRLITKIRWVVESANGRIKTWIFFNHVMPNSQIPYIGEYLRIVCSICNKYFKPLSSGDPQEDQLLRCKMIYLLKQNNHLKEKIESENHDRIIFSSWCKIDAASVDFPSITEEDLKKTSP
;
A
#
# COMPACT_ATOMS: atom_id res chain seq x y z
N MET A 1 24.22 -8.22 -34.82
CA MET A 1 22.96 -8.29 -34.06
C MET A 1 23.25 -8.67 -32.60
N SER A 2 23.77 -7.72 -31.79
CA SER A 2 24.23 -8.03 -30.42
C SER A 2 24.52 -6.76 -29.58
N ARG A 3 23.55 -5.84 -29.43
CA ARG A 3 23.70 -4.66 -28.54
C ARG A 3 22.60 -4.45 -27.48
N LEU A 4 21.68 -5.41 -27.29
CA LEU A 4 20.53 -5.24 -26.38
C LEU A 4 20.63 -5.94 -25.02
N LYS A 5 21.68 -6.73 -24.72
CA LYS A 5 21.76 -7.51 -23.46
C LYS A 5 22.60 -6.89 -22.32
N VAL A 6 23.39 -5.84 -22.58
CA VAL A 6 24.29 -5.26 -21.56
C VAL A 6 23.62 -4.15 -20.72
N GLY A 7 22.66 -3.41 -21.30
CA GLY A 7 21.95 -2.31 -20.63
C GLY A 7 21.07 -2.77 -19.45
N CYS A 8 20.30 -3.83 -19.63
CA CYS A 8 19.41 -4.34 -18.57
C CYS A 8 20.16 -4.84 -17.33
N ARG A 9 21.36 -5.43 -17.48
CA ARG A 9 22.15 -5.91 -16.32
C ARG A 9 22.74 -4.78 -15.49
N LYS A 10 23.21 -3.69 -16.12
CA LYS A 10 23.71 -2.51 -15.40
C LYS A 10 22.60 -1.75 -14.66
N MET A 11 21.40 -1.67 -15.25
CA MET A 11 20.24 -1.02 -14.61
C MET A 11 19.70 -1.85 -13.44
N MET A 12 19.73 -3.19 -13.54
CA MET A 12 19.34 -4.07 -12.43
C MET A 12 20.36 -4.02 -11.28
N LEU A 13 21.66 -4.00 -11.59
CA LEU A 13 22.70 -3.80 -10.57
C LEU A 13 22.58 -2.44 -9.89
N SER A 14 22.34 -1.34 -10.63
CA SER A 14 22.22 -0.01 -10.04
C SER A 14 21.02 0.10 -9.12
N LEU A 15 19.85 -0.44 -9.51
CA LEU A 15 18.64 -0.49 -8.69
C LEU A 15 18.85 -1.34 -7.42
N LEU A 16 19.54 -2.48 -7.52
CA LEU A 16 19.90 -3.32 -6.38
C LEU A 16 20.86 -2.60 -5.42
N THR A 17 21.89 -1.91 -5.92
CA THR A 17 22.77 -1.10 -5.05
C THR A 17 22.05 0.07 -4.39
N VAL A 18 21.17 0.78 -5.09
CA VAL A 18 20.41 1.90 -4.50
C VAL A 18 19.46 1.39 -3.42
N ALA A 19 18.76 0.27 -3.66
CA ALA A 19 17.90 -0.37 -2.67
C ALA A 19 18.68 -0.86 -1.45
N PHE A 20 19.84 -1.50 -1.67
CA PHE A 20 20.68 -2.01 -0.59
C PHE A 20 21.28 -0.88 0.27
N VAL A 21 21.75 0.20 -0.36
CA VAL A 21 22.30 1.37 0.34
C VAL A 21 21.23 2.10 1.14
N THR A 22 20.02 2.28 0.58
CA THR A 22 18.90 2.90 1.33
C THR A 22 18.45 2.02 2.49
N GLN A 23 18.36 0.71 2.30
CA GLN A 23 18.00 -0.24 3.36
C GLN A 23 19.04 -0.25 4.50
N LEU A 24 20.33 -0.17 4.18
CA LEU A 24 21.42 -0.07 5.16
C LEU A 24 21.36 1.25 5.96
N ILE A 25 21.07 2.37 5.29
CA ILE A 25 20.95 3.68 5.95
C ILE A 25 19.75 3.70 6.92
N LEU A 26 18.62 3.13 6.52
CA LEU A 26 17.42 3.02 7.35
C LEU A 26 17.66 2.11 8.55
N PHE A 27 18.32 0.96 8.34
CA PHE A 27 18.70 0.06 9.43
C PHE A 27 19.60 0.74 10.46
N ARG A 28 20.58 1.53 10.02
CA ARG A 28 21.43 2.33 10.94
C ARG A 28 20.67 3.37 11.74
N LYS A 29 19.47 3.78 11.29
CA LYS A 29 18.56 4.67 12.02
C LYS A 29 17.55 3.92 12.90
N GLY A 30 17.68 2.59 13.02
CA GLY A 30 16.73 1.75 13.76
C GLY A 30 15.39 1.59 13.06
N ILE A 31 15.31 1.92 11.76
CA ILE A 31 14.09 1.80 10.98
C ILE A 31 14.09 0.44 10.27
N GLN A 32 13.10 -0.38 10.59
CA GLN A 32 12.89 -1.67 9.93
C GLN A 32 12.19 -1.45 8.58
N THR A 33 12.77 -2.00 7.53
CA THR A 33 12.27 -1.87 6.16
C THR A 33 11.57 -3.16 5.76
N GLU A 34 10.27 -3.08 5.49
CA GLU A 34 9.45 -4.22 5.07
C GLU A 34 9.04 -4.08 3.60
N MET A 35 9.02 -5.20 2.88
CA MET A 35 8.56 -5.28 1.50
C MET A 35 7.26 -6.07 1.42
N GLN A 36 6.38 -5.70 0.50
CA GLN A 36 5.16 -6.49 0.25
C GLN A 36 5.54 -7.90 -0.16
N SER A 37 4.77 -8.87 0.31
CA SER A 37 4.98 -10.27 -0.06
C SER A 37 4.74 -10.47 -1.56
N PHE A 38 5.49 -11.39 -2.15
CA PHE A 38 5.30 -11.84 -3.54
C PHE A 38 4.81 -13.28 -3.53
N LEU A 39 3.91 -13.63 -4.46
CA LEU A 39 3.47 -15.01 -4.62
C LEU A 39 4.65 -15.84 -5.10
N ASN A 40 4.91 -16.96 -4.41
CA ASN A 40 5.91 -17.90 -4.89
C ASN A 40 5.37 -18.70 -6.07
N LYS A 41 6.28 -19.27 -6.86
CA LYS A 41 5.93 -20.07 -8.02
C LYS A 41 5.07 -21.27 -7.58
N GLY A 42 3.86 -21.38 -8.13
CA GLY A 42 2.90 -22.44 -7.79
C GLY A 42 1.91 -22.08 -6.68
N GLN A 43 2.03 -20.90 -6.06
CA GLN A 43 1.00 -20.37 -5.14
C GLN A 43 0.03 -19.46 -5.90
N SER A 44 -1.27 -19.66 -5.67
CA SER A 44 -2.33 -18.78 -6.19
C SER A 44 -2.74 -17.68 -5.22
N GLN A 45 -2.46 -17.85 -3.91
CA GLN A 45 -2.89 -16.95 -2.85
C GLN A 45 -1.83 -16.82 -1.74
N PHE A 46 -1.82 -15.66 -1.09
CA PHE A 46 -1.01 -15.37 0.10
C PHE A 46 -1.63 -15.97 1.36
N THR A 47 -0.79 -16.20 2.36
CA THR A 47 -1.27 -16.50 3.72
C THR A 47 -2.02 -15.29 4.32
N THR A 48 -2.81 -15.53 5.36
CA THR A 48 -3.52 -14.45 6.08
C THR A 48 -2.54 -13.42 6.65
N GLU A 49 -1.41 -13.89 7.18
CA GLU A 49 -0.35 -13.06 7.78
C GLU A 49 0.36 -12.19 6.74
N GLU A 50 0.75 -12.78 5.60
CA GLU A 50 1.37 -12.04 4.49
C GLU A 50 0.44 -10.99 3.89
N ASN A 51 -0.85 -11.34 3.73
CA ASN A 51 -1.87 -10.41 3.27
C ASN A 51 -2.05 -9.23 4.25
N ASN A 52 -2.13 -9.53 5.54
CA ASN A 52 -2.29 -8.52 6.58
C ASN A 52 -1.08 -7.59 6.62
N THR A 53 0.13 -8.14 6.57
CA THR A 53 1.39 -7.37 6.50
C THR A 53 1.44 -6.51 5.24
N SER A 54 1.10 -7.08 4.08
CA SER A 54 1.09 -6.36 2.81
C SER A 54 0.07 -5.21 2.81
N ARG A 55 -1.12 -5.40 3.42
CA ARG A 55 -2.10 -4.32 3.62
C ARG A 55 -1.55 -3.20 4.50
N LEU A 56 -0.85 -3.54 5.58
CA LEU A 56 -0.21 -2.54 6.44
C LEU A 56 0.81 -1.71 5.68
N ILE A 57 1.69 -2.37 4.90
CA ILE A 57 2.67 -1.69 4.05
C ILE A 57 1.98 -0.76 3.05
N THR A 58 0.89 -1.21 2.42
CA THR A 58 0.11 -0.37 1.49
C THR A 58 -0.47 0.86 2.18
N LYS A 59 -1.04 0.72 3.38
CA LYS A 59 -1.57 1.87 4.14
C LYS A 59 -0.48 2.90 4.45
N ILE A 60 0.71 2.47 4.85
CA ILE A 60 1.84 3.37 5.09
C ILE A 60 2.32 4.00 3.77
N ARG A 61 2.36 3.22 2.69
CA ARG A 61 2.74 3.71 1.36
C ARG A 61 1.86 4.87 0.92
N TRP A 62 0.55 4.83 1.17
CA TRP A 62 -0.36 5.94 0.86
C TRP A 62 0.09 7.28 1.46
N VAL A 63 0.59 7.28 2.70
CA VAL A 63 1.12 8.50 3.35
C VAL A 63 2.35 9.02 2.61
N VAL A 64 3.28 8.12 2.28
CA VAL A 64 4.51 8.45 1.54
C VAL A 64 4.20 8.94 0.12
N GLU A 65 3.28 8.28 -0.58
CA GLU A 65 2.82 8.68 -1.91
C GLU A 65 2.11 10.03 -1.89
N SER A 66 1.33 10.32 -0.84
CA SER A 66 0.71 11.63 -0.66
C SER A 66 1.75 12.74 -0.49
N ALA A 67 2.82 12.49 0.29
CA ALA A 67 3.93 13.43 0.42
C ALA A 67 4.68 13.61 -0.90
N ASN A 68 5.01 12.52 -1.59
CA ASN A 68 5.68 12.55 -2.89
C ASN A 68 4.84 13.25 -3.96
N GLY A 69 3.51 13.09 -3.93
CA GLY A 69 2.59 13.79 -4.80
C GLY A 69 2.76 15.30 -4.71
N ARG A 70 2.88 15.84 -3.49
CA ARG A 70 3.12 17.28 -3.27
C ARG A 70 4.48 17.76 -3.78
N ILE A 71 5.51 16.92 -3.71
CA ILE A 71 6.82 17.28 -4.26
C ILE A 71 6.76 17.30 -5.79
N LYS A 72 6.06 16.34 -6.40
CA LYS A 72 5.92 16.22 -7.86
C LYS A 72 5.07 17.30 -8.51
N THR A 73 4.25 18.06 -7.75
CA THR A 73 3.54 19.22 -8.31
C THR A 73 4.50 20.34 -8.73
N TRP A 74 5.72 20.34 -8.22
CA TRP A 74 6.73 21.32 -8.58
C TRP A 74 7.39 20.93 -9.91
N ILE A 75 7.20 21.77 -10.92
CA ILE A 75 7.71 21.57 -12.29
C ILE A 75 9.19 21.13 -12.28
N PHE A 76 10.00 21.75 -11.43
CA PHE A 76 11.41 21.41 -11.25
C PHE A 76 11.64 19.91 -11.00
N PHE A 77 10.89 19.30 -10.07
CA PHE A 77 11.02 17.88 -9.74
C PHE A 77 10.27 16.93 -10.68
N ASN A 78 9.44 17.47 -11.58
CA ASN A 78 8.72 16.69 -12.57
C ASN A 78 9.50 16.49 -13.88
N HIS A 79 10.65 17.18 -14.05
CA HIS A 79 11.49 17.10 -15.25
C HIS A 79 12.86 16.47 -14.96
N VAL A 80 13.54 16.03 -16.04
CA VAL A 80 14.89 15.49 -15.97
C VAL A 80 15.87 16.61 -15.63
N MET A 81 16.65 16.43 -14.57
CA MET A 81 17.63 17.43 -14.15
C MET A 81 19.00 17.22 -14.80
N PRO A 82 19.74 18.31 -15.06
CA PRO A 82 21.14 18.22 -15.46
C PRO A 82 21.97 17.56 -14.35
N ASN A 83 22.94 16.72 -14.73
CA ASN A 83 23.82 16.03 -13.77
C ASN A 83 24.61 17.00 -12.87
N SER A 84 24.87 18.23 -13.32
CA SER A 84 25.53 19.27 -12.53
C SER A 84 24.74 19.69 -11.29
N GLN A 85 23.43 19.42 -11.25
CA GLN A 85 22.54 19.79 -10.16
C GLN A 85 22.37 18.70 -9.11
N ILE A 86 22.85 17.47 -9.37
CA ILE A 86 22.75 16.32 -8.45
C ILE A 86 23.31 16.64 -7.05
N PRO A 87 24.45 17.33 -6.88
CA PRO A 87 24.97 17.65 -5.55
C PRO A 87 24.02 18.50 -4.69
N TYR A 88 23.15 19.30 -5.31
CA TYR A 88 22.27 20.26 -4.64
C TYR A 88 20.84 19.74 -4.44
N ILE A 89 20.51 18.55 -4.96
CA ILE A 89 19.13 18.00 -4.93
C ILE A 89 18.55 17.92 -3.52
N GLY A 90 19.39 17.60 -2.54
CA GLY A 90 19.00 17.52 -1.14
C GLY A 90 18.65 18.88 -0.52
N GLU A 91 19.23 19.97 -1.01
CA GLU A 91 18.88 21.33 -0.60
C GLU A 91 17.58 21.79 -1.25
N TYR A 92 17.43 21.54 -2.55
CA TYR A 92 16.18 21.84 -3.26
C TYR A 92 14.98 21.14 -2.64
N LEU A 93 15.12 19.85 -2.30
CA LEU A 93 14.07 19.09 -1.63
C LEU A 93 13.76 19.67 -0.25
N ARG A 94 14.77 20.09 0.53
CA ARG A 94 14.54 20.73 1.83
C ARG A 94 13.78 22.03 1.71
N ILE A 95 14.13 22.87 0.75
CA ILE A 95 13.44 24.14 0.48
C ILE A 95 11.97 23.86 0.12
N VAL A 96 11.73 22.99 -0.86
CA VAL A 96 10.36 22.68 -1.29
C VAL A 96 9.54 22.02 -0.19
N CYS A 97 10.11 21.04 0.55
CA CYS A 97 9.43 20.44 1.70
C CYS A 97 9.11 21.48 2.79
N SER A 98 9.98 22.46 3.04
CA SER A 98 9.72 23.53 4.00
C SER A 98 8.55 24.42 3.57
N ILE A 99 8.48 24.77 2.28
CA ILE A 99 7.36 25.51 1.71
C ILE A 99 6.07 24.68 1.81
N CYS A 100 6.12 23.41 1.41
CA CYS A 100 4.97 22.50 1.52
C CYS A 100 4.46 22.40 2.96
N ASN A 101 5.34 22.23 3.94
CA ASN A 101 4.96 22.13 5.35
C ASN A 101 4.39 23.45 5.90
N LYS A 102 4.80 24.60 5.37
CA LYS A 102 4.32 25.91 5.82
C LYS A 102 2.97 26.30 5.22
N TYR A 103 2.75 26.01 3.94
CA TYR A 103 1.62 26.56 3.17
C TYR A 103 0.58 25.53 2.74
N PHE A 104 0.91 24.24 2.68
CA PHE A 104 -0.05 23.21 2.27
C PHE A 104 -0.78 22.67 3.50
N LYS A 105 -2.00 22.17 3.29
CA LYS A 105 -2.76 21.49 4.35
C LYS A 105 -1.87 20.40 4.98
N PRO A 106 -1.79 20.26 6.31
CA PRO A 106 -1.03 19.18 6.95
C PRO A 106 -1.44 17.79 6.42
N LEU A 107 -0.49 16.87 6.31
CA LEU A 107 -0.77 15.46 5.94
C LEU A 107 -1.30 14.65 7.14
N SER A 108 -0.88 15.00 8.34
CA SER A 108 -1.42 14.47 9.60
C SER A 108 -2.46 15.45 10.14
N SER A 109 -3.43 14.95 10.92
CA SER A 109 -4.36 15.78 11.70
C SER A 109 -3.62 16.63 12.74
N GLY A 110 -2.39 16.26 13.09
CA GLY A 110 -1.56 16.96 14.07
C GLY A 110 -1.88 16.56 15.52
N ASP A 111 -2.78 15.61 15.74
CA ASP A 111 -3.09 15.04 17.05
C ASP A 111 -2.30 13.75 17.29
N PRO A 112 -1.27 13.77 18.16
CA PRO A 112 -0.48 12.58 18.47
C PRO A 112 -1.30 11.45 19.12
N GLN A 113 -2.38 11.78 19.84
CA GLN A 113 -3.22 10.78 20.48
C GLN A 113 -4.06 10.03 19.44
N GLU A 114 -4.68 10.76 18.52
CA GLU A 114 -5.42 10.17 17.39
C GLU A 114 -4.52 9.25 16.54
N ASP A 115 -3.32 9.72 16.18
CA ASP A 115 -2.35 8.93 15.40
C ASP A 115 -1.94 7.65 16.15
N GLN A 116 -1.75 7.73 17.48
CA GLN A 116 -1.43 6.58 18.31
C GLN A 116 -2.61 5.60 18.43
N LEU A 117 -3.84 6.11 18.58
CA LEU A 117 -5.05 5.27 18.60
C LEU A 117 -5.25 4.55 17.26
N LEU A 118 -5.06 5.25 16.14
CA LEU A 118 -5.14 4.67 14.80
C LEU A 118 -4.09 3.57 14.63
N ARG A 119 -2.84 3.82 15.07
CA ARG A 119 -1.78 2.81 15.07
C ARG A 119 -2.17 1.59 15.89
N CYS A 120 -2.65 1.77 17.12
CA CYS A 120 -3.09 0.67 17.98
C CYS A 120 -4.22 -0.14 17.32
N LYS A 121 -5.20 0.54 16.71
CA LYS A 121 -6.29 -0.11 15.95
C LYS A 121 -5.76 -0.90 14.76
N MET A 122 -4.80 -0.35 14.01
CA MET A 122 -4.19 -1.03 12.86
C MET A 122 -3.46 -2.31 13.30
N ILE A 123 -2.70 -2.26 14.40
CA ILE A 123 -2.00 -3.43 14.96
C ILE A 123 -3.01 -4.47 15.49
N TYR A 124 -4.08 -4.02 16.15
CA TYR A 124 -5.13 -4.92 16.63
C TYR A 124 -5.79 -5.68 15.46
N LEU A 125 -6.18 -4.97 14.40
CA LEU A 125 -6.80 -5.55 13.21
C LEU A 125 -5.87 -6.48 12.44
N LEU A 126 -4.56 -6.20 12.44
CA LEU A 126 -3.55 -7.05 11.81
C LEU A 126 -3.54 -8.47 12.41
N LYS A 127 -3.79 -8.57 13.72
CA LYS A 127 -3.79 -9.82 14.49
C LYS A 127 -5.14 -10.55 14.48
N GLN A 128 -6.18 -9.95 13.91
CA GLN A 128 -7.49 -10.59 13.86
C GLN A 128 -7.50 -11.72 12.84
N ASN A 129 -8.21 -12.80 13.17
CA ASN A 129 -8.43 -13.91 12.26
C ASN A 129 -9.41 -13.50 11.16
N ASN A 130 -9.26 -14.13 10.00
CA ASN A 130 -10.17 -13.92 8.88
C ASN A 130 -11.39 -14.85 9.03
N HIS A 131 -12.40 -14.39 9.77
CA HIS A 131 -13.64 -15.14 9.98
C HIS A 131 -14.38 -15.50 8.68
N LEU A 132 -14.23 -14.69 7.62
CA LEU A 132 -14.79 -15.01 6.32
C LEU A 132 -14.09 -16.23 5.69
N LYS A 133 -12.76 -16.31 5.83
CA LYS A 133 -12.00 -17.48 5.38
C LYS A 133 -12.43 -18.73 6.14
N GLU A 134 -12.53 -18.65 7.47
CA GLU A 134 -13.01 -19.75 8.32
C GLU A 134 -14.41 -20.21 7.88
N LYS A 135 -15.32 -19.26 7.61
CA LYS A 135 -16.68 -19.55 7.13
C LYS A 135 -16.66 -20.28 5.78
N ILE A 136 -15.93 -19.75 4.79
CA ILE A 136 -15.83 -20.36 3.45
C ILE A 136 -15.30 -21.79 3.53
N GLU A 137 -14.25 -22.03 4.31
CA GLU A 137 -13.65 -23.35 4.48
C GLU A 137 -14.61 -24.31 5.22
N SER A 138 -15.34 -23.81 6.23
CA SER A 138 -16.34 -24.61 6.96
C SER A 138 -17.55 -24.99 6.10
N GLU A 139 -18.00 -24.08 5.23
CA GLU A 139 -19.15 -24.26 4.34
C GLU A 139 -18.75 -24.92 3.00
N ASN A 140 -17.46 -25.23 2.79
CA ASN A 140 -16.88 -25.75 1.54
C ASN A 140 -17.23 -24.91 0.29
N HIS A 141 -17.44 -23.59 0.47
CA HIS A 141 -17.77 -22.66 -0.61
C HIS A 141 -16.61 -22.37 -1.57
N ASP A 142 -15.40 -22.77 -1.17
CA ASP A 142 -14.17 -22.76 -1.97
C ASP A 142 -14.11 -23.87 -3.02
N ARG A 143 -14.94 -24.92 -2.88
CA ARG A 143 -15.10 -25.94 -3.90
C ARG A 143 -16.18 -25.50 -4.87
N ILE A 144 -15.77 -25.03 -6.04
CA ILE A 144 -16.67 -24.92 -7.20
C ILE A 144 -17.05 -26.35 -7.61
N ILE A 145 -17.99 -26.96 -6.89
CA ILE A 145 -18.70 -28.15 -7.34
C ILE A 145 -19.62 -27.62 -8.43
N PHE A 146 -19.16 -27.63 -9.68
CA PHE A 146 -19.94 -27.36 -10.90
C PHE A 146 -21.19 -26.51 -10.62
N SER A 147 -20.99 -25.20 -10.39
CA SER A 147 -22.11 -24.29 -10.18
C SER A 147 -22.98 -24.37 -11.44
N SER A 148 -24.06 -25.14 -11.37
CA SER A 148 -25.07 -25.19 -12.40
C SER A 148 -25.70 -23.80 -12.40
N TRP A 149 -25.32 -23.01 -13.40
CA TRP A 149 -25.94 -21.73 -13.66
C TRP A 149 -27.42 -22.01 -13.95
N CYS A 150 -28.27 -21.86 -12.94
CA CYS A 150 -29.70 -21.99 -13.07
C CYS A 150 -30.29 -20.62 -13.40
N LYS A 151 -31.34 -20.61 -14.21
CA LYS A 151 -32.08 -19.39 -14.52
C LYS A 151 -32.89 -19.03 -13.27
N ILE A 152 -32.46 -17.99 -12.57
CA ILE A 152 -33.16 -17.45 -11.40
C ILE A 152 -34.27 -16.52 -11.90
N ASP A 153 -35.49 -16.69 -11.38
CA ASP A 153 -36.59 -15.77 -11.62
C ASP A 153 -36.51 -14.61 -10.62
N ALA A 154 -36.82 -13.38 -11.05
CA ALA A 154 -36.79 -12.20 -10.19
C ALA A 154 -37.72 -12.35 -8.97
N ALA A 155 -38.81 -13.11 -9.12
CA ALA A 155 -39.74 -13.43 -8.05
C ALA A 155 -39.23 -14.48 -7.04
N SER A 156 -38.16 -15.22 -7.38
CA SER A 156 -37.59 -16.29 -6.54
C SER A 156 -36.42 -15.85 -5.65
N VAL A 157 -35.94 -14.61 -5.82
CA VAL A 157 -34.84 -14.07 -5.01
C VAL A 157 -35.40 -13.24 -3.88
N ASP A 158 -35.29 -13.76 -2.67
CA ASP A 158 -35.61 -13.00 -1.46
C ASP A 158 -34.39 -12.15 -1.13
N PHE A 159 -34.43 -10.88 -1.54
CA PHE A 159 -33.40 -9.92 -1.13
C PHE A 159 -33.67 -9.51 0.32
N PRO A 160 -32.62 -9.39 1.17
CA PRO A 160 -32.79 -8.84 2.51
C PRO A 160 -33.44 -7.45 2.41
N SER A 161 -34.63 -7.32 3.00
CA SER A 161 -35.30 -6.02 3.10
C SER A 161 -34.59 -5.21 4.17
N ILE A 162 -33.79 -4.24 3.74
CA ILE A 162 -33.18 -3.27 4.64
C ILE A 162 -34.22 -2.20 4.95
N THR A 163 -34.47 -1.98 6.24
CA THR A 163 -35.33 -0.88 6.69
C THR A 163 -34.54 0.43 6.69
N GLU A 164 -35.26 1.57 6.66
CA GLU A 164 -34.62 2.89 6.76
C GLU A 164 -33.78 3.04 8.04
N GLU A 165 -34.21 2.40 9.13
CA GLU A 165 -33.48 2.38 10.40
C GLU A 165 -32.16 1.60 10.31
N ASP A 166 -32.11 0.54 9.50
CA ASP A 166 -30.87 -0.20 9.26
C ASP A 166 -29.89 0.60 8.41
N LEU A 167 -30.39 1.40 7.46
CA LEU A 167 -29.56 2.34 6.70
C LEU A 167 -28.93 3.40 7.60
N LYS A 168 -29.72 3.97 8.54
CA LYS A 168 -29.21 4.97 9.49
C LYS A 168 -28.10 4.43 10.39
N LYS A 169 -28.15 3.15 10.79
CA LYS A 169 -27.09 2.50 11.57
C LYS A 169 -25.77 2.30 10.81
N THR A 170 -25.81 2.32 9.48
CA THR A 170 -24.61 2.13 8.64
C THR A 170 -23.92 3.44 8.24
N SER A 171 -24.54 4.60 8.52
CA SER A 171 -23.93 5.90 8.27
C SER A 171 -23.01 6.28 9.45
N PRO A 172 -21.75 6.69 9.19
CA PRO A 172 -20.82 7.17 10.22
C PRO A 172 -21.27 8.51 10.84
#